data_AF-A0A847QN91-F1
#
_entry.id   AF-A0A847QN91-F1
#
_cell.length_a   1.000
_cell.length_b   1.000
_cell.length_c   1.000
_cell.angle_alpha   90.00
_cell.angle_beta   90.00
_cell.angle_gamma   90.00
#
_symmetry.space_group_name_H-M   'P 1'
#
loop_
_entity.id
_entity.type
_entity.pdbx_description
1 polymer ?
#
loop_
_entity_poly.entity_id
_entity_poly.type
_entity_poly.pdbx_seq_one_letter_code
_entity_poly.pdbx_strand_id
1 'polypeptide(L)'
;MDKAIENNKSRYFLELIEILLIVFALSWFLRFYVLDTAIVTNNDMNPTFNSNDKVLVDKFLYPNKREVDRGDIVVFLNKNHSINIKRVIGLEGDRIEIRNSYVYINGKPFYETYTKTPISIEVKP
;
A
#
# COMPACT_ATOMS: atom_id res chain seq x y z
N MET A 1 20.21 -54.75 -7.80
CA MET A 1 20.79 -53.58 -7.09
C MET A 1 20.30 -52.27 -7.71
N ASP A 2 20.18 -52.21 -9.04
CA ASP A 2 19.87 -50.97 -9.77
C ASP A 2 18.44 -50.41 -9.53
N LYS A 3 17.43 -51.28 -9.39
CA LYS A 3 16.05 -50.84 -9.07
C LYS A 3 15.90 -50.15 -7.72
N ALA A 4 16.73 -50.51 -6.72
CA ALA A 4 16.67 -49.90 -5.40
C ALA A 4 17.28 -48.48 -5.41
N ILE A 5 18.31 -48.27 -6.24
CA ILE A 5 18.97 -46.97 -6.43
C ILE A 5 18.07 -46.05 -7.29
N GLU A 6 17.44 -46.59 -8.33
CA GLU A 6 16.49 -45.86 -9.19
C GLU A 6 15.27 -45.36 -8.39
N ASN A 7 14.69 -46.20 -7.53
CA ASN A 7 13.54 -45.82 -6.71
C ASN A 7 13.90 -44.73 -5.68
N ASN A 8 15.13 -44.72 -5.16
CA ASN A 8 15.60 -43.68 -4.25
C ASN A 8 15.80 -42.34 -4.98
N LYS A 9 16.37 -42.38 -6.19
CA LYS A 9 16.57 -41.17 -7.02
C LYS A 9 15.25 -40.53 -7.45
N SER A 10 14.26 -41.34 -7.82
CA SER A 10 12.91 -40.86 -8.17
C SER A 10 12.17 -40.26 -6.97
N ARG A 11 12.34 -40.83 -5.77
CA ARG A 11 11.78 -40.26 -4.54
C ARG A 11 12.38 -38.89 -4.20
N TYR A 12 13.71 -38.75 -4.23
CA TYR A 12 14.34 -37.44 -4.02
C TYR A 12 13.92 -36.41 -5.06
N PHE A 13 13.72 -36.84 -6.30
CA PHE A 13 13.24 -35.95 -7.37
C PHE A 13 11.80 -35.48 -7.12
N LEU A 14 10.92 -36.36 -6.64
CA LEU A 14 9.55 -36.00 -6.26
C LEU A 14 9.52 -35.06 -5.06
N GLU A 15 10.34 -35.31 -4.03
CA GLU A 15 10.48 -34.42 -2.86
C GLU A 15 11.00 -33.04 -3.26
N LEU A 16 11.96 -32.97 -4.20
CA LEU A 16 12.46 -31.70 -4.72
C LEU A 16 11.37 -30.92 -5.49
N ILE A 17 10.59 -31.60 -6.32
CA ILE A 17 9.47 -31.00 -7.05
C ILE A 17 8.40 -30.51 -6.09
N GLU A 18 8.09 -31.28 -5.04
CA GLU A 18 7.12 -30.90 -4.02
C GLU A 18 7.54 -29.61 -3.30
N ILE A 19 8.79 -29.52 -2.85
CA ILE A 19 9.32 -28.30 -2.22
C ILE A 19 9.26 -27.12 -3.19
N LEU A 20 9.67 -27.31 -4.44
CA LEU A 20 9.60 -26.27 -5.46
C LEU A 20 8.18 -25.78 -5.71
N LEU A 21 7.21 -26.70 -5.77
CA LEU A 21 5.80 -26.37 -5.93
C LEU A 21 5.26 -25.60 -4.73
N ILE A 22 5.61 -26.00 -3.50
CA ILE A 22 5.18 -25.30 -2.29
C ILE A 22 5.76 -23.88 -2.26
N VAL A 23 7.05 -23.71 -2.52
CA VAL A 23 7.70 -22.40 -2.56
C VAL A 23 7.11 -21.53 -3.65
N PHE A 24 6.85 -22.09 -4.84
CA PHE A 24 6.23 -21.38 -5.95
C PHE A 24 4.79 -20.97 -5.61
N ALA A 25 3.99 -21.87 -5.05
CA ALA A 25 2.61 -21.61 -4.66
C ALA A 25 2.53 -20.54 -3.57
N LEU A 26 3.42 -20.60 -2.57
CA LEU A 26 3.51 -19.59 -1.52
C LEU A 26 3.94 -18.23 -2.07
N SER A 27 4.96 -18.20 -2.93
CA SER A 27 5.41 -16.98 -3.60
C SER A 27 4.32 -16.34 -4.46
N TRP A 28 3.60 -17.16 -5.24
CA TRP A 28 2.45 -16.73 -6.02
C TRP A 28 1.34 -16.18 -5.13
N PHE A 29 1.02 -16.88 -4.05
CA PHE A 29 0.02 -16.43 -3.09
C PHE A 29 0.37 -15.06 -2.48
N LEU A 30 1.61 -14.88 -2.02
CA LEU A 30 2.07 -13.60 -1.47
C LEU A 30 1.98 -12.47 -2.50
N ARG A 31 2.40 -12.73 -3.75
CA ARG A 31 2.39 -11.72 -4.83
C ARG A 31 0.98 -11.33 -5.28
N PHE A 32 0.00 -12.24 -5.23
CA PHE A 32 -1.37 -11.94 -5.66
C PHE A 32 -2.23 -11.33 -4.56
N TYR A 33 -2.01 -11.74 -3.31
CA TYR A 33 -2.94 -11.42 -2.21
C TYR A 33 -2.38 -10.48 -1.15
N VAL A 34 -1.06 -10.36 -0.99
CA VAL A 34 -0.47 -9.61 0.13
C VAL A 34 0.20 -8.32 -0.34
N LEU A 35 1.03 -8.38 -1.39
CA LEU A 35 1.87 -7.27 -1.82
C LEU A 35 1.51 -6.79 -3.22
N ASP A 36 1.25 -5.49 -3.34
CA ASP A 36 1.23 -4.80 -4.63
C ASP A 36 2.28 -3.67 -4.63
N THR A 37 2.73 -3.26 -5.80
CA THR A 37 3.67 -2.15 -5.95
C THR A 37 2.99 -1.02 -6.71
N ALA A 38 2.85 0.14 -6.07
CA ALA A 38 2.35 1.35 -6.74
C ALA A 38 3.51 2.30 -7.03
N ILE A 39 3.46 2.96 -8.18
CA ILE A 39 4.42 4.01 -8.56
C ILE A 39 3.76 5.36 -8.30
N VAL A 40 4.45 6.23 -7.58
CA VAL A 40 3.99 7.59 -7.34
C VAL A 40 4.16 8.41 -8.62
N THR A 41 3.06 8.76 -9.27
CA THR A 41 3.09 9.48 -10.55
C THR A 41 3.28 10.99 -10.38
N ASN A 42 2.73 11.56 -9.30
CA ASN A 42 2.66 13.00 -9.08
C ASN A 42 3.43 13.44 -7.83
N ASN A 43 3.80 14.71 -7.79
CA ASN A 43 4.49 15.34 -6.66
C ASN A 43 3.57 15.74 -5.49
N ASP A 44 2.29 15.37 -5.53
CA ASP A 44 1.28 15.78 -4.54
C ASP A 44 1.57 15.29 -3.12
N MET A 45 2.40 14.25 -2.99
CA MET A 45 2.79 13.67 -1.71
C MET A 45 4.17 14.16 -1.23
N ASN A 46 4.79 15.13 -1.91
CA ASN A 46 6.04 15.73 -1.43
C ASN A 46 5.82 16.47 -0.09
N PRO A 47 6.73 16.34 0.89
CA PRO A 47 8.02 15.63 0.83
C PRO A 47 7.96 14.15 1.26
N THR A 48 6.77 13.59 1.54
CA THR A 48 6.63 12.20 1.99
C THR A 48 7.00 11.20 0.88
N PHE A 49 6.58 11.45 -0.35
CA PHE A 49 6.96 10.66 -1.53
C PHE A 49 7.29 11.56 -2.70
N ASN A 50 8.39 11.24 -3.38
CA ASN A 50 8.79 11.89 -4.61
C ASN A 50 8.12 11.23 -5.82
N SER A 51 8.02 11.98 -6.93
CA SER A 51 7.64 11.38 -8.20
C SER A 51 8.59 10.24 -8.57
N ASN A 52 8.03 9.16 -9.08
CA ASN A 52 8.67 7.90 -9.46
C ASN A 52 9.14 7.01 -8.28
N ASP A 53 8.80 7.36 -7.04
CA ASP A 53 9.00 6.45 -5.91
C ASP A 53 8.13 5.20 -6.07
N LYS A 54 8.70 4.04 -5.76
CA LYS A 54 7.99 2.75 -5.71
C LYS A 54 7.60 2.46 -4.27
N VAL A 55 6.29 2.39 -4.02
CA VAL A 55 5.77 2.08 -2.68
C VAL A 55 5.18 0.68 -2.66
N LEU A 56 5.42 -0.03 -1.57
CA LEU A 56 4.77 -1.31 -1.28
C LEU A 56 3.41 -1.03 -0.67
N VAL A 57 2.38 -1.62 -1.26
CA VAL A 57 1.00 -1.50 -0.84
C VAL A 57 0.57 -2.82 -0.23
N ASP A 58 0.13 -2.76 1.03
CA ASP A 58 -0.50 -3.90 1.68
C ASP A 58 -1.95 -4.00 1.18
N LYS A 59 -2.21 -5.04 0.38
CA LYS A 59 -3.55 -5.34 -0.16
C LYS A 59 -4.36 -6.22 0.78
N PHE A 60 -3.71 -6.90 1.73
CA PHE A 60 -4.34 -7.87 2.61
C PHE A 60 -5.25 -7.22 3.65
N LEU A 61 -4.93 -5.99 4.06
CA LEU A 61 -5.67 -5.28 5.09
C LEU A 61 -7.02 -4.72 4.61
N TYR A 62 -7.24 -4.60 3.30
CA TYR A 62 -8.46 -4.01 2.73
C TYR A 62 -9.28 -5.04 1.91
N PRO A 63 -10.62 -5.12 2.08
CA PRO A 63 -11.51 -4.19 2.80
C PRO A 63 -11.97 -4.63 4.21
N ASN A 64 -11.62 -5.83 4.70
CA ASN A 64 -12.35 -6.44 5.83
C ASN A 64 -11.55 -6.66 7.12
N LYS A 65 -10.27 -6.25 7.19
CA LYS A 65 -9.39 -6.65 8.30
C LYS A 65 -8.83 -5.51 9.14
N ARG A 66 -8.87 -4.28 8.65
CA ARG A 66 -8.39 -3.12 9.37
C ARG A 66 -9.22 -1.89 9.03
N GLU A 67 -9.69 -1.20 10.06
CA GLU A 67 -10.29 0.13 9.91
C GLU A 67 -9.21 1.15 9.52
N VAL A 68 -9.55 2.04 8.60
CA VAL A 68 -8.65 3.11 8.17
C VAL A 68 -8.52 4.13 9.30
N ASP A 69 -7.29 4.48 9.65
CA ASP A 69 -7.02 5.48 10.68
C ASP A 69 -6.56 6.82 10.09
N ARG A 70 -6.71 7.88 10.87
CA ARG A 70 -6.17 9.20 10.51
C ARG A 70 -4.65 9.11 10.39
N GLY A 71 -4.12 9.68 9.33
CA GLY A 71 -2.70 9.66 9.00
C GLY A 71 -2.28 8.48 8.12
N ASP A 72 -3.12 7.47 7.93
CA ASP A 72 -2.83 6.38 6.99
C ASP A 72 -2.67 6.92 5.57
N ILE A 73 -1.78 6.30 4.79
CA ILE A 73 -1.59 6.60 3.38
C ILE A 73 -2.27 5.50 2.59
N VAL A 74 -3.24 5.88 1.77
CA VAL A 74 -4.07 4.95 1.02
C VAL A 74 -3.83 5.12 -0.48
N VAL A 75 -3.91 3.99 -1.17
CA VAL A 75 -3.83 3.92 -2.63
C VAL A 75 -5.21 3.53 -3.16
N PHE A 76 -5.75 4.34 -4.07
CA PHE A 76 -7.05 4.06 -4.68
C PHE A 76 -7.07 4.41 -6.17
N LEU A 77 -7.97 3.75 -6.89
CA LEU A 77 -8.19 4.01 -8.31
C LEU A 77 -9.25 5.11 -8.48
N ASN A 78 -8.93 6.11 -9.28
CA ASN A 78 -9.88 7.13 -9.69
C ASN A 78 -10.75 6.61 -10.86
N LYS A 79 -11.81 7.34 -11.22
CA LYS A 79 -12.78 6.98 -12.27
C LYS A 79 -12.15 6.71 -13.64
N ASN A 80 -10.99 7.33 -13.90
CA ASN A 80 -10.20 7.16 -15.11
C ASN A 80 -9.15 6.02 -15.01
N HIS A 81 -9.27 5.16 -13.98
CA HIS A 81 -8.31 4.10 -13.65
C HIS A 81 -6.89 4.59 -13.31
N SER A 82 -6.70 5.89 -13.03
CA SER A 82 -5.42 6.38 -12.51
C SER A 82 -5.25 6.03 -11.02
N ILE A 83 -4.05 5.58 -10.67
CA ILE A 83 -3.65 5.32 -9.28
C ILE A 83 -3.42 6.67 -8.59
N ASN A 84 -4.05 6.86 -7.42
CA ASN A 84 -3.84 8.01 -6.55
C ASN A 84 -3.35 7.55 -5.18
N ILE A 85 -2.39 8.28 -4.63
CA ILE A 85 -1.83 8.05 -3.31
C ILE A 85 -2.09 9.32 -2.50
N LYS A 86 -2.84 9.19 -1.40
CA LYS A 86 -3.24 10.31 -0.55
C LYS A 86 -3.17 9.90 0.92
N ARG A 87 -3.06 10.89 1.81
CA ARG A 87 -3.13 10.69 3.26
C ARG A 87 -4.55 10.92 3.77
N VAL A 88 -5.01 10.08 4.68
CA VAL A 88 -6.31 10.19 5.33
C VAL A 88 -6.25 11.26 6.42
N ILE A 89 -7.07 12.29 6.28
CA ILE A 89 -7.16 13.40 7.24
C ILE A 89 -8.39 13.25 8.15
N GLY A 90 -9.53 12.91 7.57
CA GLY A 90 -10.78 12.70 8.28
C GLY A 90 -11.31 11.29 8.10
N LEU A 91 -12.00 10.79 9.12
CA LEU A 91 -12.74 9.53 9.10
C LEU A 91 -14.25 9.78 8.99
N GLU A 92 -15.03 8.72 8.87
CA GLU A 92 -16.49 8.82 8.89
C GLU A 92 -16.97 9.55 10.15
N GLY A 93 -17.90 10.49 9.95
CA GLY A 93 -18.42 11.36 11.02
C GLY A 93 -17.59 12.60 11.32
N ASP A 94 -16.36 12.74 10.77
CA ASP A 94 -15.57 13.95 10.97
C ASP A 94 -16.10 15.15 10.17
N ARG A 95 -16.13 16.30 10.84
CA ARG A 95 -16.24 17.61 10.20
C ARG A 95 -14.84 18.17 9.96
N ILE A 96 -14.45 18.26 8.68
CA ILE A 96 -13.18 18.86 8.26
C ILE A 96 -13.42 20.27 7.75
N GLU A 97 -12.63 21.22 8.24
CA GLU A 97 -12.69 22.62 7.81
C GLU A 97 -11.28 23.16 7.60
N ILE A 98 -11.10 23.97 6.56
CA ILE A 98 -9.85 24.69 6.31
C ILE A 98 -10.16 26.17 6.46
N ARG A 99 -9.53 26.83 7.45
CA ARG A 99 -9.73 28.26 7.73
C ARG A 99 -8.38 28.91 7.93
N ASN A 100 -8.11 30.01 7.21
CA ASN A 100 -6.84 30.74 7.28
C ASN A 100 -5.61 29.82 7.16
N SER A 101 -5.65 28.87 6.22
CA SER A 101 -4.60 27.87 6.01
C SER A 101 -4.32 26.91 7.16
N TYR A 102 -5.26 26.74 8.10
CA TYR A 102 -5.22 25.69 9.13
C TYR A 102 -6.32 24.67 8.89
N VAL A 103 -6.00 23.39 9.11
CA VAL A 103 -6.98 22.30 9.16
C VAL A 103 -7.62 22.27 10.54
N TYR A 104 -8.93 22.08 10.58
CA TYR A 104 -9.69 21.80 11.79
C TYR A 104 -10.46 20.51 11.61
N ILE A 105 -10.40 19.65 12.63
CA ILE A 105 -11.17 18.41 12.72
C ILE A 105 -12.11 18.54 13.91
N ASN A 106 -13.41 18.49 13.66
CA ASN A 106 -14.45 18.64 14.67
C ASN A 106 -14.27 19.92 15.53
N GLY A 107 -13.89 21.01 14.87
CA GLY A 107 -13.68 22.33 15.47
C GLY A 107 -12.34 22.50 16.20
N LYS A 108 -11.51 21.46 16.31
CA LYS A 108 -10.18 21.52 16.93
C LYS A 108 -9.10 21.71 15.86
N PRO A 109 -8.12 22.60 16.06
CA PRO A 109 -7.01 22.74 15.11
C PRO A 109 -6.23 21.44 15.03
N PHE A 110 -5.89 21.04 13.81
CA PHE A 110 -5.11 19.85 13.50
C PHE A 110 -3.79 20.29 12.86
N TYR A 111 -2.68 19.91 13.50
CA TYR A 111 -1.34 20.27 13.07
C TYR A 111 -0.69 19.09 12.36
N GLU A 112 -0.37 19.28 11.09
CA GLU A 112 0.25 18.26 10.25
C GLU A 112 1.78 18.37 10.35
N THR A 113 2.42 17.46 11.08
CA THR A 113 3.89 17.47 11.27
C THR A 113 4.67 17.15 10.00
N TYR A 114 4.00 16.58 9.00
CA TYR A 114 4.57 16.18 7.71
C TYR A 114 4.40 17.25 6.61
N THR A 115 3.74 18.38 6.91
CA THR A 115 3.62 19.51 5.98
C THR A 115 4.12 20.81 6.63
N LYS A 116 4.34 21.85 5.82
CA LYS A 116 4.52 23.20 6.34
C LYS A 116 3.14 23.72 6.74
N THR A 117 2.89 23.82 8.05
CA THR A 117 1.73 24.55 8.59
C THR A 117 2.17 25.99 8.88
N PRO A 118 1.42 27.04 8.48
CA PRO A 118 0.12 27.02 7.80
C PRO A 118 0.20 26.56 6.33
N ILE A 119 -0.84 25.87 5.85
CA ILE A 119 -0.93 25.31 4.49
C ILE A 119 -0.75 26.43 3.45
N SER A 120 0.31 26.34 2.66
CA SER A 120 0.47 27.16 1.46
C SER A 120 -0.41 26.60 0.34
N ILE A 121 -1.54 27.26 0.07
CA ILE A 121 -2.35 26.94 -1.12
C ILE A 121 -1.65 27.59 -2.32
N GLU A 122 -0.83 26.83 -3.04
CA GLU A 122 -0.31 27.27 -4.33
C GLU A 122 -1.41 27.08 -5.38
N VAL A 123 -2.19 28.13 -5.63
CA VAL A 123 -3.16 28.14 -6.72
C VAL A 123 -2.38 28.27 -8.02
N LYS A 124 -2.24 27.15 -8.75
CA LYS A 124 -1.69 27.20 -10.11
C LYS A 124 -2.67 27.99 -10.99
N PRO A 125 -2.22 29.06 -11.67
CA PRO A 125 -3.07 29.90 -12.51
C PRO A 125 -3.65 29.13 -13.71
#